data_AF-A0A7M3XKH7-F1
#
_entry.id   AF-A0A7M3XKH7-F1
#
_cell.length_a   1.000
_cell.length_b   1.000
_cell.length_c   1.000
_cell.angle_alpha   90.00
_cell.angle_beta   90.00
_cell.angle_gamma   90.00
#
_symmetry.space_group_name_H-M   'P 1'
#
loop_
_entity.id
_entity.type
_entity.pdbx_description
1 polymer ?
#
loop_
_entity_poly.entity_id
_entity_poly.type
_entity_poly.pdbx_seq_one_letter_code
_entity_poly.pdbx_strand_id
1 'polypeptide(L)'
;MDAWADVESAIQAAIKQRKARLERLVGASSVIILLGAIWLVWPNLAAAAKGEAGLLNGLGMPIIVLIWGLLVQDIGLTNPSSRTRIGACATISWPILLIIAVREINGFTLTNLLGPTMVIIAGASCFYYSRIVLVGGLDVQRFKALMTGVGCIAAFSIFVGNIPTPYSVEWIACVIVLLTGGSVTGYIWVVGDEQKDLRKKFRQRLDKLESRILLLKSENAAVDQASSLVITAREEGHVDPELGMRLLNDAEEDIERALSLAGDVQIVKQDAMNSVAAAEAIAPNAKRARKSYDMGLREIELGSLREGEMLFRQAKKRAVEVIEWWQKAEQAITEA
;
A
#
# COMPACT_ATOMS: atom_id res chain seq x y z
N MET A 1 -31.17 7.92 -11.65
CA MET A 1 -29.90 7.76 -12.39
C MET A 1 -29.28 9.12 -12.71
N ASP A 2 -30.06 10.12 -13.11
CA ASP A 2 -29.56 11.45 -13.50
C ASP A 2 -28.77 12.19 -12.41
N ALA A 3 -29.18 12.10 -11.14
CA ALA A 3 -28.45 12.75 -10.04
C ALA A 3 -27.02 12.21 -9.84
N TRP A 4 -26.76 10.94 -10.16
CA TRP A 4 -25.43 10.34 -10.06
C TRP A 4 -24.55 10.69 -11.27
N ALA A 5 -25.17 10.84 -12.45
CA ALA A 5 -24.49 11.32 -13.66
C ALA A 5 -24.07 12.80 -13.52
N ASP A 6 -24.88 13.61 -12.83
CA ASP A 6 -24.58 15.02 -12.57
C ASP A 6 -23.45 15.21 -11.54
N VAL A 7 -23.37 14.32 -10.53
CA VAL A 7 -22.26 14.32 -9.55
C VAL A 7 -20.95 13.91 -10.19
N GLU A 8 -20.93 12.85 -11.00
CA GLU A 8 -19.73 12.40 -11.70
C GLU A 8 -19.24 13.45 -12.70
N SER A 9 -20.17 14.08 -13.44
CA SER A 9 -19.83 15.15 -14.39
C SER A 9 -19.29 16.40 -13.67
N ALA A 10 -19.86 16.76 -12.51
CA ALA A 10 -19.38 17.87 -11.68
C ALA A 10 -17.98 17.59 -11.10
N ILE A 11 -17.72 16.36 -10.66
CA ILE A 11 -16.40 15.93 -10.17
C ILE A 11 -15.37 16.01 -11.31
N GLN A 12 -15.70 15.49 -12.49
CA GLN A 12 -14.82 15.54 -13.66
C GLN A 12 -14.56 16.98 -14.12
N ALA A 13 -15.58 17.85 -14.10
CA ALA A 13 -15.44 19.26 -14.41
C ALA A 13 -14.52 19.97 -13.41
N ALA A 14 -14.66 19.69 -12.10
CA ALA A 14 -13.79 20.24 -11.06
C ALA A 14 -12.32 19.76 -11.21
N ILE A 15 -12.11 18.48 -11.52
CA ILE A 15 -10.78 17.91 -11.80
C ILE A 15 -10.16 18.61 -13.02
N LYS A 16 -10.92 18.76 -14.10
CA LYS A 16 -10.46 19.42 -15.34
C LYS A 16 -10.12 20.90 -15.09
N GLN A 17 -10.94 21.60 -14.30
CA GLN A 17 -10.68 22.99 -13.94
C GLN A 17 -9.39 23.12 -13.10
N ARG A 18 -9.15 22.21 -12.15
CA ARG A 18 -7.90 22.18 -11.37
C ARG A 18 -6.69 21.93 -12.25
N LYS A 19 -6.75 20.95 -13.16
CA LYS A 19 -5.68 20.67 -14.12
C LYS A 19 -5.37 21.88 -14.99
N ALA A 20 -6.38 22.54 -15.54
CA ALA A 20 -6.19 23.73 -16.39
C ALA A 20 -5.55 24.90 -15.62
N ARG A 21 -5.91 25.13 -14.35
CA ARG A 21 -5.25 26.16 -13.52
C ARG A 21 -3.79 25.81 -13.26
N LEU A 22 -3.52 24.54 -13.00
CA LEU A 22 -2.18 24.04 -12.74
C LEU A 22 -1.28 24.10 -13.99
N GLU A 23 -1.79 23.75 -15.16
CA GLU A 23 -1.09 23.92 -16.45
C GLU A 23 -0.76 25.39 -16.75
N ARG A 24 -1.68 26.32 -16.46
CA ARG A 24 -1.41 27.76 -16.61
C ARG A 24 -0.30 28.25 -15.68
N LEU A 25 -0.32 27.81 -14.42
CA LEU A 25 0.72 28.14 -13.44
C LEU A 25 2.08 27.58 -13.86
N VAL A 26 2.12 26.31 -14.28
CA VAL A 26 3.33 25.65 -14.80
C VAL A 26 3.85 26.41 -16.01
N GLY A 27 3.01 26.70 -17.00
CA GLY A 27 3.40 27.48 -18.18
C GLY A 27 3.94 28.87 -17.83
N ALA A 28 3.28 29.60 -16.94
CA ALA A 28 3.75 30.91 -16.49
C ALA A 28 5.11 30.81 -15.78
N SER A 29 5.29 29.81 -14.91
CA SER A 29 6.55 29.60 -14.21
C SER A 29 7.69 29.21 -15.15
N SER A 30 7.44 28.38 -16.18
CA SER A 30 8.44 28.05 -17.19
C SER A 30 8.88 29.28 -17.99
N VAL A 31 7.97 30.19 -18.33
CA VAL A 31 8.31 31.45 -19.00
C VAL A 31 9.20 32.34 -18.12
N ILE A 32 8.88 32.46 -16.83
CA ILE A 32 9.69 33.23 -15.87
C ILE A 32 11.10 32.63 -15.74
N ILE A 33 11.21 31.31 -15.67
CA ILE A 33 12.50 30.59 -15.60
C ILE A 33 13.32 30.83 -16.87
N LEU A 34 12.69 30.80 -18.04
CA LEU A 34 13.35 31.05 -19.32
C LEU A 34 13.86 32.50 -19.40
N LEU A 35 13.05 33.48 -19.00
CA LEU A 35 13.47 34.89 -18.93
C LEU A 35 14.64 35.08 -17.95
N GLY A 36 14.60 34.42 -16.79
CA GLY A 36 15.70 34.43 -15.82
C GLY A 36 16.99 33.79 -16.36
N ALA A 37 16.88 32.69 -17.10
CA ALA A 37 18.02 32.06 -17.76
C ALA A 37 18.64 32.99 -18.81
N ILE A 38 17.82 33.64 -19.64
CA ILE A 38 18.29 34.64 -20.63
C ILE A 38 19.03 35.78 -19.92
N TRP A 39 18.49 36.28 -18.80
CA TRP A 39 19.10 37.34 -18.03
C TRP A 39 20.50 36.95 -17.52
N LEU A 40 20.67 35.73 -17.04
CA LEU A 40 21.96 35.21 -16.56
C LEU A 40 22.99 35.02 -17.69
N VAL A 41 22.56 34.65 -18.90
CA VAL A 41 23.46 34.49 -20.05
C VAL A 41 23.82 35.84 -20.67
N TRP A 42 22.96 36.85 -20.55
CA TRP A 42 23.10 38.16 -21.19
C TRP A 42 24.49 38.82 -21.09
N PRO A 43 25.13 38.94 -19.91
CA PRO A 43 26.46 39.54 -19.81
C PRO A 43 27.53 38.75 -20.59
N ASN A 44 27.42 37.42 -20.59
CA ASN A 44 28.36 36.54 -21.30
C ASN A 44 28.11 36.56 -22.82
N LEU A 45 26.85 36.65 -23.24
CA LEU A 45 26.45 36.85 -24.64
C LEU A 45 26.96 38.20 -25.17
N ALA A 46 26.84 39.27 -24.38
CA ALA A 46 27.31 40.60 -24.74
C ALA A 46 28.84 40.68 -24.82
N ALA A 47 29.56 39.98 -23.95
CA ALA A 47 31.01 39.86 -24.00
C ALA A 47 31.48 39.04 -25.21
N ALA A 48 30.82 37.92 -25.51
CA ALA A 48 31.12 37.10 -26.68
C ALA A 48 30.82 37.83 -28.00
N ALA A 49 29.77 38.64 -28.06
CA ALA A 49 29.46 39.50 -29.21
C ALA A 49 30.52 40.58 -29.46
N LYS A 50 31.30 40.94 -28.43
CA LYS A 50 32.46 41.85 -28.51
C LYS A 50 33.78 41.12 -28.81
N GLY A 51 33.75 39.80 -29.00
CA GLY A 51 34.93 38.98 -29.35
C GLY A 51 35.76 38.48 -28.16
N GLU A 52 35.27 38.61 -26.93
CA GLU A 52 35.96 38.09 -25.74
C GLU A 52 35.72 36.57 -25.56
N ALA A 53 36.79 35.82 -25.30
CA ALA A 53 36.70 34.40 -24.99
C ALA A 53 36.24 34.20 -23.53
N GLY A 54 35.14 33.48 -23.32
CA GLY A 54 34.60 33.23 -21.98
C GLY A 54 33.18 32.66 -21.89
N LEU A 55 32.48 32.52 -23.02
CA LEU A 55 31.07 32.09 -23.06
C LEU A 55 30.82 30.78 -22.26
N LEU A 56 31.69 29.78 -22.38
CA LEU A 56 31.52 28.48 -21.72
C LEU A 56 31.62 28.53 -20.20
N ASN A 57 32.46 29.40 -19.63
CA ASN A 57 32.62 29.53 -18.17
C ASN A 57 31.39 30.17 -17.51
N GLY A 58 30.60 30.94 -18.27
CA GLY A 58 29.41 31.63 -17.80
C GLY A 58 28.09 30.86 -17.97
N LEU A 59 28.10 29.70 -18.65
CA LEU A 59 26.89 28.95 -18.98
C LEU A 59 26.41 27.98 -17.89
N GLY A 60 27.22 27.70 -16.86
CA GLY A 60 26.88 26.72 -15.83
C GLY A 60 25.57 27.03 -15.09
N MET A 61 25.42 28.25 -14.57
CA MET A 61 24.21 28.67 -13.84
C MET A 61 22.96 28.70 -14.74
N PRO A 62 23.00 29.27 -15.97
CA PRO A 62 21.89 29.17 -16.93
C PRO A 62 21.46 27.74 -17.26
N ILE A 63 22.40 26.81 -17.46
CA ILE A 63 22.08 25.41 -17.77
C ILE A 63 21.32 24.77 -16.60
N ILE A 64 21.76 25.02 -15.36
CA ILE A 64 21.08 24.52 -14.16
C ILE A 64 19.65 25.08 -14.08
N VAL A 65 19.45 26.37 -14.37
CA VAL A 65 18.13 27.01 -14.38
C VAL A 65 17.21 26.41 -15.47
N LEU A 66 17.75 26.08 -16.64
CA LEU A 66 16.99 25.42 -17.71
C LEU A 66 16.60 23.97 -17.35
N ILE A 67 17.50 23.22 -16.71
CA ILE A 67 17.20 21.87 -16.19
C ILE A 67 16.05 21.96 -15.17
N TRP A 68 16.06 22.96 -14.30
CA TRP A 68 14.95 23.23 -13.39
C TRP A 68 13.65 23.58 -14.11
N GLY A 69 13.72 24.35 -15.20
CA GLY A 69 12.57 24.67 -16.04
C GLY A 69 11.86 23.42 -16.59
N LEU A 70 12.63 22.41 -16.98
CA LEU A 70 12.09 21.10 -17.42
C LEU A 70 11.44 20.33 -16.26
N LEU A 71 12.05 20.34 -15.08
CA LEU A 71 11.50 19.67 -13.90
C LEU A 71 10.21 20.32 -13.38
N VAL A 72 10.05 21.63 -13.57
CA VAL A 72 8.82 22.35 -13.22
C VAL A 72 7.64 21.92 -14.10
N GLN A 73 7.89 21.53 -15.36
CA GLN A 73 6.85 21.00 -16.24
C GLN A 73 6.29 19.66 -15.72
N ASP A 74 7.13 18.86 -15.06
CA ASP A 74 6.70 17.61 -14.46
C ASP A 74 5.68 17.82 -13.32
N ILE A 75 5.70 18.97 -12.63
CA ILE A 75 4.70 19.33 -11.59
C ILE A 75 3.28 19.34 -12.19
N GLY A 76 3.19 19.64 -13.48
CA GLY A 76 1.98 19.57 -14.30
C GLY A 76 1.34 18.18 -14.39
N LEU A 77 2.16 17.13 -14.26
CA LEU A 77 1.82 15.77 -14.60
C LEU A 77 1.52 14.96 -13.34
N THR A 78 0.30 14.43 -13.26
CA THR A 78 -0.15 13.61 -12.11
C THR A 78 0.34 12.16 -12.17
N ASN A 79 1.32 11.84 -13.02
CA ASN A 79 1.79 10.48 -13.22
C ASN A 79 2.72 10.02 -12.07
N PRO A 80 2.70 8.73 -11.68
CA PRO A 80 3.58 8.20 -10.64
C PRO A 80 5.08 8.46 -10.92
N SER A 81 5.50 8.31 -12.18
CA SER A 81 6.89 8.58 -12.59
C SER A 81 7.29 10.05 -12.38
N SER A 82 6.42 11.00 -12.78
CA SER A 82 6.64 12.43 -12.58
C SER A 82 6.72 12.79 -11.09
N ARG A 83 5.84 12.21 -10.25
CA ARG A 83 5.89 12.39 -8.78
C ARG A 83 7.21 11.93 -8.19
N THR A 84 7.74 10.79 -8.62
CA THR A 84 9.04 10.28 -8.17
C THR A 84 10.18 11.20 -8.60
N ARG A 85 10.19 11.68 -9.85
CA ARG A 85 11.23 12.62 -10.35
C ARG A 85 11.25 13.92 -9.56
N ILE A 86 10.11 14.59 -9.41
CA ILE A 86 10.02 15.87 -8.70
C ILE A 86 10.31 15.68 -7.21
N GLY A 87 9.82 14.59 -6.62
CA GLY A 87 10.10 14.23 -5.24
C GLY A 87 11.60 14.06 -5.00
N ALA A 88 12.28 13.31 -5.87
CA ALA A 88 13.73 13.12 -5.82
C ALA A 88 14.48 14.45 -5.96
N CYS A 89 14.13 15.27 -6.96
CA CYS A 89 14.74 16.58 -7.16
C CYS A 89 14.55 17.48 -5.92
N ALA A 90 13.34 17.58 -5.36
CA ALA A 90 13.10 18.37 -4.16
C ALA A 90 13.91 17.87 -2.94
N THR A 91 14.05 16.55 -2.77
CA THR A 91 14.86 15.95 -1.69
C THR A 91 16.36 16.19 -1.85
N ILE A 92 16.87 16.22 -3.08
CA ILE A 92 18.30 16.47 -3.36
C ILE A 92 18.62 17.96 -3.21
N SER A 93 17.70 18.84 -3.63
CA SER A 93 17.98 20.26 -3.78
C SER A 93 17.90 21.06 -2.48
N TRP A 94 17.04 20.69 -1.53
CA TRP A 94 16.92 21.47 -0.29
C TRP A 94 18.24 21.62 0.51
N PRO A 95 19.08 20.58 0.74
CA PRO A 95 20.33 20.77 1.48
C PRO A 95 21.34 21.59 0.67
N ILE A 96 21.37 21.42 -0.66
CA ILE A 96 22.25 22.17 -1.56
C ILE A 96 21.92 23.66 -1.53
N LEU A 97 20.64 24.01 -1.68
CA LEU A 97 20.17 25.39 -1.67
C LEU A 97 20.45 26.07 -0.33
N LEU A 98 20.25 25.37 0.79
CA LEU A 98 20.54 25.93 2.11
C LEU A 98 22.03 26.21 2.33
N ILE A 99 22.94 25.33 1.88
CA ILE A 99 24.38 25.60 1.98
C ILE A 99 24.81 26.78 1.11
N ILE A 100 24.32 26.85 -0.13
CA ILE A 100 24.61 27.98 -1.01
C ILE A 100 24.11 29.29 -0.37
N ALA A 101 22.89 29.28 0.17
CA ALA A 101 22.32 30.47 0.77
C ALA A 101 23.12 30.94 1.98
N VAL A 102 23.47 30.03 2.89
CA VAL A 102 24.23 30.33 4.11
C VAL A 102 25.60 30.93 3.79
N ARG A 103 26.26 30.45 2.74
CA ARG A 103 27.59 30.91 2.33
C ARG A 103 27.60 32.33 1.75
N GLU A 104 26.50 32.75 1.15
CA GLU A 104 26.38 34.08 0.56
C GLU A 104 25.95 35.16 1.58
N ILE A 105 25.75 34.80 2.86
CA ILE A 105 25.40 35.75 3.93
C ILE A 105 26.66 36.53 4.36
N ASN A 106 27.09 37.46 3.51
CA ASN A 106 28.21 38.36 3.77
C ASN A 106 27.71 39.74 4.23
N GLY A 107 27.48 39.86 5.55
CA GLY A 107 27.11 41.12 6.22
C GLY A 107 25.61 41.45 6.29
N PHE A 108 25.24 42.44 7.10
CA PHE A 108 23.85 42.86 7.37
C PHE A 108 23.36 44.04 6.49
N THR A 109 23.86 44.16 5.25
CA THR A 109 23.33 45.16 4.30
C THR A 109 22.12 44.60 3.54
N LEU A 110 21.12 45.45 3.32
CA LEU A 110 19.81 45.07 2.76
C LEU A 110 19.94 44.44 1.35
N THR A 111 20.90 44.88 0.55
CA THR A 111 21.19 44.34 -0.79
C THR A 111 21.87 42.98 -0.75
N ASN A 112 22.72 42.72 0.26
CA ASN A 112 23.47 41.47 0.37
C ASN A 112 22.62 40.35 1.00
N LEU A 113 21.56 40.70 1.74
CA LEU A 113 20.70 39.73 2.43
C LEU A 113 19.52 39.23 1.56
N LEU A 114 19.08 40.01 0.57
CA LEU A 114 17.89 39.69 -0.21
C LEU A 114 18.07 38.43 -1.08
N GLY A 115 19.23 38.24 -1.70
CA GLY A 115 19.54 37.03 -2.46
C GLY A 115 19.53 35.75 -1.60
N PRO A 116 20.37 35.67 -0.55
CA PRO A 116 20.41 34.53 0.36
C PRO A 116 19.04 34.18 0.97
N THR A 117 18.25 35.17 1.37
CA THR A 117 16.92 34.93 1.97
C THR A 117 15.93 34.30 0.97
N MET A 118 15.92 34.73 -0.29
CA MET A 118 15.11 34.08 -1.33
C MET A 118 15.52 32.62 -1.55
N VAL A 119 16.82 32.33 -1.53
CA VAL A 119 17.33 30.95 -1.68
C VAL A 119 16.97 30.09 -0.47
N ILE A 120 16.99 30.63 0.75
CA ILE A 120 16.51 29.94 1.96
C ILE A 120 15.03 29.58 1.81
N ILE A 121 14.19 30.52 1.35
CA ILE A 121 12.76 30.28 1.12
C ILE A 121 12.55 29.17 0.09
N ALA A 122 13.32 29.17 -1.01
CA ALA A 122 13.28 28.11 -2.00
C ALA A 122 13.70 26.76 -1.41
N GLY A 123 14.80 26.70 -0.66
CA GLY A 123 15.27 25.49 0.03
C GLY A 123 14.25 24.94 1.03
N ALA A 124 13.65 25.82 1.85
CA ALA A 124 12.60 25.46 2.79
C ALA A 124 11.33 24.95 2.08
N SER A 125 10.98 25.55 0.95
CA SER A 125 9.84 25.10 0.12
C SER A 125 10.10 23.71 -0.46
N CYS A 126 11.31 23.43 -0.96
CA CYS A 126 11.71 22.10 -1.41
C CYS A 126 11.66 21.08 -0.27
N PHE A 127 12.12 21.45 0.93
CA PHE A 127 12.05 20.58 2.11
C PHE A 127 10.59 20.25 2.47
N TYR A 128 9.72 21.25 2.53
CA TYR A 128 8.29 21.05 2.81
C TYR A 128 7.63 20.16 1.76
N TYR A 129 7.85 20.46 0.48
CA TYR A 129 7.30 19.70 -0.63
C TYR A 129 7.79 18.24 -0.66
N SER A 130 9.05 18.00 -0.31
CA SER A 130 9.62 16.65 -0.18
C SER A 130 8.90 15.78 0.86
N ARG A 131 8.30 16.40 1.88
CA ARG A 131 7.51 15.70 2.90
C ARG A 131 6.14 15.27 2.40
N ILE A 132 5.59 15.98 1.42
CA ILE A 132 4.22 15.76 0.93
C ILE A 132 4.20 14.79 -0.26
N VAL A 133 5.19 14.86 -1.16
CA VAL A 133 5.15 14.11 -2.43
C VAL A 133 5.49 12.63 -2.27
N LEU A 134 6.55 12.33 -1.51
CA LEU A 134 7.07 10.99 -1.29
C LEU A 134 6.53 10.44 0.04
N VAL A 135 5.22 10.22 0.08
CA VAL A 135 4.52 9.54 1.17
C VAL A 135 4.06 8.17 0.63
N GLY A 136 4.39 7.11 1.37
CA GLY A 136 4.07 5.75 0.97
C GLY A 136 4.79 4.72 1.83
N GLY A 137 4.82 3.47 1.34
CA GLY A 137 5.45 2.35 2.01
C GLY A 137 6.96 2.52 2.24
N LEU A 138 7.54 1.55 2.93
CA LEU A 138 8.94 1.57 3.37
C LEU A 138 9.95 1.78 2.23
N ASP A 139 9.68 1.26 1.04
CA ASP A 139 10.54 1.46 -0.13
C ASP A 139 10.57 2.93 -0.59
N VAL A 140 9.45 3.63 -0.51
CA VAL A 140 9.34 5.06 -0.84
C VAL A 140 10.09 5.90 0.19
N GLN A 141 10.00 5.55 1.48
CA GLN A 141 10.73 6.23 2.54
C GLN A 141 12.25 6.00 2.44
N ARG A 142 12.68 4.77 2.12
CA ARG A 142 14.11 4.46 1.89
C ARG A 142 14.65 5.19 0.67
N PHE A 143 13.89 5.23 -0.43
CA PHE A 143 14.25 6.00 -1.62
C PHE A 143 14.42 7.49 -1.30
N LYS A 144 13.48 8.06 -0.53
CA LYS A 144 13.55 9.45 -0.05
C LYS A 144 14.79 9.71 0.82
N ALA A 145 15.11 8.79 1.74
CA ALA A 145 16.30 8.89 2.57
C ALA A 145 17.59 8.84 1.72
N LEU A 146 17.66 7.92 0.75
CA LEU A 146 18.77 7.82 -0.21
C LEU A 146 18.98 9.14 -0.96
N MET A 147 17.91 9.70 -1.53
CA MET A 147 17.99 10.94 -2.30
C MET A 147 18.34 12.16 -1.43
N THR A 148 17.85 12.20 -0.19
CA THR A 148 18.27 13.22 0.78
C THR A 148 19.75 13.07 1.14
N GLY A 149 20.24 11.84 1.29
CA GLY A 149 21.66 11.54 1.49
C GLY A 149 22.53 12.01 0.33
N VAL A 150 22.11 11.77 -0.92
CA VAL A 150 22.80 12.30 -2.11
C VAL A 150 22.87 13.84 -2.08
N GLY A 151 21.76 14.50 -1.75
CA GLY A 151 21.73 15.95 -1.56
C GLY A 151 22.70 16.43 -0.47
N CYS A 152 22.78 15.72 0.66
CA CYS A 152 23.70 16.03 1.75
C CYS A 152 25.17 15.84 1.34
N ILE A 153 25.50 14.81 0.55
CA ILE A 153 26.86 14.59 0.01
C ILE A 153 27.24 15.72 -0.94
N ALA A 154 26.32 16.13 -1.83
CA ALA A 154 26.56 17.26 -2.74
C ALA A 154 26.75 18.57 -1.96
N ALA A 155 25.93 18.80 -0.93
CA ALA A 155 26.04 19.96 -0.06
C ALA A 155 27.40 19.93 0.71
N PHE A 156 27.81 18.77 1.21
CA PHE A 156 29.12 18.59 1.85
C PHE A 156 30.28 18.88 0.89
N SER A 157 30.19 18.47 -0.38
CA SER A 157 31.18 18.80 -1.40
C SER A 157 31.35 20.31 -1.60
N ILE A 158 30.23 21.07 -1.62
CA ILE A 158 30.26 22.54 -1.71
C ILE A 158 30.91 23.15 -0.48
N PHE A 159 30.64 22.61 0.71
CA PHE A 159 31.25 23.03 1.96
C PHE A 159 32.78 22.80 1.98
N VAL A 160 33.25 21.63 1.52
CA VAL A 160 34.68 21.31 1.44
C VAL A 160 35.40 22.13 0.38
N GLY A 161 34.73 22.49 -0.72
CA GLY A 161 35.33 23.25 -1.82
C GLY A 161 35.79 24.66 -1.43
N ASN A 162 35.21 25.26 -0.39
CA ASN A 162 35.71 26.49 0.22
C ASN A 162 35.29 26.52 1.69
N ILE A 163 36.19 26.03 2.54
CA ILE A 163 35.94 25.86 3.96
C ILE A 163 35.94 27.25 4.62
N PRO A 164 34.83 27.70 5.21
CA PRO A 164 34.77 28.97 5.94
C PRO A 164 35.72 28.94 7.14
N THR A 165 36.10 30.12 7.64
CA THR A 165 36.95 30.22 8.83
C THR A 165 36.31 29.45 10.00
N PRO A 166 37.08 28.59 10.70
CA PRO A 166 36.55 27.81 11.81
C PRO A 166 35.88 28.71 12.86
N TYR A 167 34.72 28.28 13.36
CA TYR A 167 33.88 29.00 14.33
C TYR A 167 33.23 30.32 13.85
N SER A 168 33.30 30.64 12.56
CA SER A 168 32.47 31.72 12.00
C SER A 168 30.98 31.34 11.98
N VAL A 169 30.10 32.35 11.88
CA VAL A 169 28.64 32.15 11.78
C VAL A 169 28.30 31.30 10.56
N GLU A 170 29.00 31.50 9.44
CA GLU A 170 28.87 30.71 8.21
C GLU A 170 29.28 29.25 8.41
N TRP A 171 30.40 29.01 9.12
CA TRP A 171 30.86 27.66 9.43
C TRP A 171 29.82 26.91 10.28
N ILE A 172 29.34 27.55 11.35
CA ILE A 172 28.34 26.96 12.26
C ILE A 172 27.04 26.67 11.49
N ALA A 173 26.56 27.61 10.68
CA ALA A 173 25.34 27.44 9.91
C ALA A 173 25.46 26.33 8.85
N CYS A 174 26.61 26.21 8.15
CA CYS A 174 26.87 25.09 7.25
C CYS A 174 26.85 23.74 7.98
N VAL A 175 27.49 23.66 9.15
CA VAL A 175 27.50 22.43 9.97
C VAL A 175 26.08 22.08 10.42
N ILE A 176 25.26 23.05 10.83
CA ILE A 176 23.86 22.82 11.21
C ILE A 176 23.06 22.26 10.03
N VAL A 177 23.22 22.81 8.82
CA VAL A 177 22.53 22.29 7.62
C VAL A 177 22.93 20.84 7.32
N LEU A 178 24.22 20.51 7.44
CA LEU A 178 24.70 19.14 7.23
C LEU A 178 24.21 18.17 8.31
N LEU A 179 24.24 18.59 9.58
CA LEU A 179 23.72 17.79 10.70
C LEU A 179 22.22 17.55 10.56
N THR A 180 21.45 18.59 10.24
CA THR A 180 20.00 18.44 10.02
C THR A 180 19.70 17.52 8.83
N GLY A 181 20.43 17.63 7.73
CA GLY A 181 20.33 16.71 6.59
C GLY A 181 20.66 15.26 6.96
N GLY A 182 21.75 15.04 7.70
CA GLY A 182 22.16 13.73 8.19
C GLY A 182 21.15 13.12 9.18
N SER A 183 20.68 13.92 10.15
CA SER A 183 19.67 13.51 11.14
C SER A 183 18.34 13.17 10.47
N VAL A 184 17.89 13.97 9.50
CA VAL A 184 16.66 13.68 8.72
C VAL A 184 16.83 12.37 7.94
N THR A 185 17.98 12.17 7.31
CA THR A 185 18.28 10.93 6.56
C THR A 185 18.26 9.71 7.48
N GLY A 186 18.93 9.78 8.63
CA GLY A 186 18.96 8.72 9.64
C GLY A 186 17.58 8.46 10.24
N TYR A 187 16.82 9.51 10.56
CA TYR A 187 15.47 9.38 11.09
C TYR A 187 14.53 8.67 10.12
N ILE A 188 14.50 9.08 8.84
CA ILE A 188 13.66 8.43 7.82
C ILE A 188 14.07 6.97 7.62
N TRP A 189 15.38 6.69 7.66
CA TRP A 189 15.90 5.33 7.49
C TRP A 189 15.53 4.38 8.65
N VAL A 190 15.51 4.90 9.89
CA VAL A 190 15.29 4.09 11.11
C VAL A 190 13.81 4.03 11.53
N VAL A 191 13.09 5.15 11.43
CA VAL A 191 11.73 5.33 11.97
C VAL A 191 10.65 5.18 10.89
N GLY A 192 11.01 5.09 9.61
CA GLY A 192 10.07 5.10 8.49
C GLY A 192 9.07 3.94 8.39
N ASP A 193 9.02 3.01 9.35
CA ASP A 193 8.00 1.94 9.42
C ASP A 193 7.02 2.18 10.58
N GLU A 194 6.08 3.10 10.39
CA GLU A 194 4.99 3.34 11.36
C GLU A 194 4.13 2.08 11.62
N GLN A 195 4.14 1.12 10.70
CA GLN A 195 3.40 -0.15 10.81
C GLN A 195 4.27 -1.34 11.22
N LYS A 196 5.49 -1.12 11.72
CA LYS A 196 6.42 -2.20 12.09
C LYS A 196 5.80 -3.20 13.06
N ASP A 197 5.11 -2.69 14.08
CA ASP A 197 4.44 -3.51 15.08
C ASP A 197 3.28 -4.30 14.48
N LEU A 198 2.55 -3.70 13.54
CA LEU A 198 1.41 -4.33 12.87
C LEU A 198 1.89 -5.44 11.92
N ARG A 199 2.98 -5.22 11.18
CA ARG A 199 3.64 -6.26 10.36
C ARG A 199 4.17 -7.42 11.20
N LYS A 200 4.74 -7.14 12.37
CA LYS A 200 5.22 -8.17 13.29
C LYS A 200 4.07 -9.02 13.82
N LYS A 201 2.97 -8.39 14.26
CA LYS A 201 1.76 -9.08 14.69
C LYS A 201 1.12 -9.91 13.57
N PHE A 202 1.07 -9.35 12.36
CA PHE A 202 0.57 -10.02 11.17
C PHE A 202 1.37 -11.31 10.88
N ARG A 203 2.71 -11.24 10.83
CA ARG A 203 3.57 -12.42 10.61
C ARG A 203 3.33 -13.51 11.66
N GLN A 204 3.31 -13.15 12.94
CA GLN A 204 3.05 -14.12 14.02
C GLN A 204 1.68 -14.78 13.91
N ARG A 205 0.64 -14.01 13.54
CA ARG A 205 -0.70 -14.55 13.32
C ARG A 205 -0.79 -15.43 12.07
N LEU A 206 -0.14 -15.03 10.98
CA LEU A 206 -0.09 -15.78 9.74
C LEU A 206 0.52 -17.17 9.98
N ASP A 207 1.70 -17.24 10.62
CA ASP A 207 2.38 -18.50 10.94
C ASP A 207 1.51 -19.42 11.82
N LYS A 208 0.79 -18.83 12.80
CA LYS A 208 -0.14 -19.57 13.67
C LYS A 208 -1.36 -20.10 12.91
N LEU A 209 -1.92 -19.33 11.97
CA LEU A 209 -3.06 -19.76 11.16
C LEU A 209 -2.66 -20.80 10.11
N GLU A 210 -1.51 -20.64 9.44
CA GLU A 210 -0.97 -21.62 8.49
C GLU A 210 -0.75 -22.98 9.17
N SER A 211 -0.10 -22.99 10.32
CA SER A 211 0.11 -24.23 11.09
C SER A 211 -1.21 -24.87 11.54
N ARG A 212 -2.19 -24.07 11.98
CA ARG A 212 -3.53 -24.56 12.35
C ARG A 212 -4.27 -25.17 11.15
N ILE A 213 -4.22 -24.53 9.99
CA ILE A 213 -4.86 -25.04 8.76
C ILE A 213 -4.22 -26.36 8.31
N LEU A 214 -2.89 -26.48 8.39
CA LEU A 214 -2.20 -27.73 8.07
C LEU A 214 -2.65 -28.88 8.97
N LEU A 215 -2.80 -28.62 10.28
CA LEU A 215 -3.32 -29.61 11.23
C LEU A 215 -4.77 -29.99 10.89
N LEU A 216 -5.64 -29.02 10.65
CA LEU A 216 -7.04 -29.26 10.27
C LEU A 216 -7.19 -30.02 8.95
N LYS A 217 -6.33 -29.75 7.96
CA LYS A 217 -6.28 -30.53 6.72
C LYS A 217 -5.84 -31.98 6.97
N SER A 218 -4.93 -32.21 7.91
CA SER A 218 -4.54 -33.58 8.30
C SER A 218 -5.68 -34.36 8.97
N GLU A 219 -6.64 -33.65 9.58
CA GLU A 219 -7.85 -34.20 10.21
C GLU A 219 -9.03 -34.30 9.23
N ASN A 220 -8.82 -34.07 7.92
CA ASN A 220 -9.88 -34.01 6.89
C ASN A 220 -10.99 -32.99 7.18
N ALA A 221 -10.68 -31.88 7.86
CA ALA A 221 -11.63 -30.78 8.01
C ALA A 221 -11.76 -29.96 6.72
N ALA A 222 -12.97 -29.52 6.39
CA ALA A 222 -13.25 -28.71 5.20
C ALA A 222 -12.83 -27.24 5.44
N VAL A 223 -11.55 -26.93 5.25
CA VAL A 223 -10.95 -25.60 5.50
C VAL A 223 -10.36 -24.96 4.24
N ASP A 224 -10.85 -25.34 3.05
CA ASP A 224 -10.29 -24.86 1.78
C ASP A 224 -10.49 -23.36 1.54
N GLN A 225 -11.64 -22.82 1.95
CA GLN A 225 -11.94 -21.39 1.86
C GLN A 225 -11.03 -20.58 2.79
N ALA A 226 -10.92 -20.96 4.07
CA ALA A 226 -9.95 -20.40 5.00
C ALA A 226 -8.50 -20.49 4.47
N SER A 227 -8.13 -21.63 3.87
CA SER A 227 -6.81 -21.81 3.24
C SER A 227 -6.58 -20.82 2.10
N SER A 228 -7.59 -20.54 1.27
CA SER A 228 -7.49 -19.54 0.21
C SER A 228 -7.28 -18.14 0.78
N LEU A 229 -8.05 -17.77 1.82
CA LEU A 229 -7.93 -16.46 2.47
C LEU A 229 -6.55 -16.24 3.10
N VAL A 230 -5.98 -17.26 3.73
CA VAL A 230 -4.62 -17.19 4.31
C VAL A 230 -3.55 -17.02 3.22
N ILE A 231 -3.69 -17.69 2.07
CA ILE A 231 -2.78 -17.51 0.93
C ILE A 231 -2.87 -16.07 0.40
N THR A 232 -4.07 -15.54 0.19
CA THR A 232 -4.27 -14.15 -0.24
C THR A 232 -3.69 -13.17 0.79
N ALA A 233 -3.91 -13.42 2.08
CA ALA A 233 -3.34 -12.61 3.16
C ALA A 233 -1.81 -12.60 3.10
N ARG A 234 -1.17 -13.74 2.80
CA ARG A 234 0.29 -13.82 2.66
C ARG A 234 0.81 -12.99 1.49
N GLU A 235 0.09 -12.98 0.36
CA GLU A 235 0.50 -12.24 -0.84
C GLU A 235 0.29 -10.72 -0.68
N GLU A 236 -0.87 -10.30 -0.18
CA GLU A 236 -1.25 -8.89 -0.12
C GLU A 236 -0.88 -8.20 1.22
N GLY A 237 -0.84 -8.97 2.31
CA GLY A 237 -0.63 -8.46 3.68
C GLY A 237 0.77 -7.91 3.96
N HIS A 238 1.74 -8.18 3.08
CA HIS A 238 3.05 -7.54 3.16
C HIS A 238 3.03 -6.09 2.68
N VAL A 239 2.19 -5.79 1.68
CA VAL A 239 1.99 -4.44 1.13
C VAL A 239 1.05 -3.64 2.00
N ASP A 240 -0.10 -4.24 2.37
CA ASP A 240 -1.10 -3.65 3.26
C ASP A 240 -1.34 -4.55 4.48
N PRO A 241 -0.67 -4.26 5.61
CA PRO A 241 -0.82 -5.03 6.84
C PRO A 241 -2.23 -4.98 7.45
N GLU A 242 -3.02 -3.93 7.20
CA GLU A 242 -4.40 -3.85 7.71
C GLU A 242 -5.32 -4.79 6.94
N LEU A 243 -5.22 -4.77 5.61
CA LEU A 243 -5.94 -5.72 4.76
C LEU A 243 -5.55 -7.16 5.10
N GLY A 244 -4.24 -7.43 5.25
CA GLY A 244 -3.75 -8.73 5.68
C GLY A 244 -4.35 -9.18 7.00
N MET A 245 -4.45 -8.30 8.00
CA MET A 245 -5.07 -8.61 9.28
C MET A 245 -6.58 -8.89 9.18
N ARG A 246 -7.31 -8.20 8.29
CA ARG A 246 -8.72 -8.48 8.04
C ARG A 246 -8.91 -9.86 7.42
N LEU A 247 -8.14 -10.19 6.38
CA LEU A 247 -8.18 -11.50 5.74
C LEU A 247 -7.86 -12.65 6.72
N LEU A 248 -6.92 -12.44 7.65
CA LEU A 248 -6.65 -13.42 8.71
C LEU A 248 -7.82 -13.58 9.68
N ASN A 249 -8.55 -12.50 10.01
CA ASN A 249 -9.75 -12.61 10.85
C ASN A 249 -10.87 -13.35 10.10
N ASP A 250 -11.09 -13.05 8.82
CA ASP A 250 -12.09 -13.72 7.99
C ASP A 250 -11.77 -15.21 7.86
N ALA A 251 -10.49 -15.57 7.71
CA ALA A 251 -10.05 -16.96 7.69
C ALA A 251 -10.29 -17.67 9.02
N GLU A 252 -10.06 -16.99 10.16
CA GLU A 252 -10.29 -17.55 11.49
C GLU A 252 -11.79 -17.80 11.74
N GLU A 253 -12.64 -16.87 11.32
CA GLU A 253 -14.10 -17.01 11.41
C GLU A 253 -14.63 -18.15 10.50
N ASP A 254 -14.06 -18.29 9.30
CA ASP A 254 -14.41 -19.37 8.38
C ASP A 254 -14.02 -20.75 8.94
N ILE A 255 -12.84 -20.87 9.57
CA ILE A 255 -12.43 -22.08 10.30
C ILE A 255 -13.44 -22.42 11.40
N GLU A 256 -13.84 -21.43 12.21
CA GLU A 256 -14.78 -21.66 13.31
C GLU A 256 -16.17 -22.09 12.78
N ARG A 257 -16.66 -21.47 11.70
CA ARG A 257 -17.88 -21.89 11.02
C ARG A 257 -17.80 -23.33 10.49
N ALA A 258 -16.69 -23.68 9.85
CA ALA A 258 -16.48 -25.04 9.32
C ALA A 258 -16.46 -26.09 10.43
N LEU A 259 -15.78 -25.81 11.55
CA LEU A 259 -15.74 -26.70 12.71
C LEU A 259 -17.11 -26.85 13.38
N SER A 260 -17.86 -25.74 13.53
CA SER A 260 -19.23 -25.78 14.05
C SER A 260 -20.12 -26.65 13.17
N LEU A 261 -20.05 -26.47 11.85
CA LEU A 261 -20.83 -27.28 10.90
C LEU A 261 -20.46 -28.77 11.01
N ALA A 262 -19.16 -29.09 11.10
CA ALA A 262 -18.73 -30.47 11.28
C ALA A 262 -19.30 -31.11 12.55
N GLY A 263 -19.37 -30.36 13.66
CA GLY A 263 -20.02 -30.77 14.90
C GLY A 263 -21.52 -31.06 14.72
N ASP A 264 -22.24 -30.15 14.08
CA ASP A 264 -23.68 -30.31 13.81
C ASP A 264 -23.97 -31.51 12.91
N VAL A 265 -23.16 -31.72 11.86
CA VAL A 265 -23.29 -32.84 10.94
C VAL A 265 -23.12 -34.18 11.68
N GLN A 266 -22.19 -34.25 12.63
CA GLN A 266 -21.98 -35.46 13.43
C GLN A 266 -23.19 -35.80 14.31
N ILE A 267 -23.90 -34.79 14.84
CA ILE A 267 -25.15 -34.98 15.60
C ILE A 267 -26.25 -35.51 14.67
N VAL A 268 -26.43 -34.89 13.49
CA VAL A 268 -27.43 -35.30 12.50
C VAL A 268 -27.16 -36.73 12.00
N LYS A 269 -25.89 -37.08 11.79
CA LYS A 269 -25.46 -38.44 11.41
C LYS A 269 -25.91 -39.47 12.45
N GLN A 270 -25.66 -39.22 13.74
CA GLN A 270 -26.01 -40.16 14.79
C GLN A 270 -27.52 -40.35 14.92
N ASP A 271 -28.27 -39.26 14.83
CA ASP A 271 -29.74 -39.28 14.88
C ASP A 271 -30.36 -39.99 13.65
N ALA A 272 -29.82 -39.74 12.46
CA ALA A 272 -30.20 -40.46 11.25
C ALA A 272 -29.92 -41.96 11.36
N MET A 273 -28.77 -42.36 11.90
CA MET A 273 -28.43 -43.78 12.12
C MET A 273 -29.43 -44.47 13.05
N ASN A 274 -29.79 -43.84 14.17
CA ASN A 274 -30.78 -44.38 15.11
C ASN A 274 -32.15 -44.58 14.43
N SER A 275 -32.58 -43.60 13.64
CA SER A 275 -33.84 -43.67 12.91
C SER A 275 -33.82 -44.77 11.84
N VAL A 276 -32.72 -44.90 11.09
CA VAL A 276 -32.55 -45.95 10.07
C VAL A 276 -32.56 -47.33 10.70
N ALA A 277 -31.85 -47.53 11.82
CA ALA A 277 -31.84 -48.81 12.53
C ALA A 277 -33.24 -49.21 13.04
N ALA A 278 -34.02 -48.25 13.54
CA ALA A 278 -35.41 -48.50 13.95
C ALA A 278 -36.31 -48.88 12.78
N ALA A 279 -36.15 -48.23 11.62
CA ALA A 279 -36.89 -48.57 10.41
C ALA A 279 -36.52 -49.98 9.87
N GLU A 280 -35.23 -50.35 9.93
CA GLU A 280 -34.77 -51.68 9.52
C GLU A 280 -35.30 -52.80 10.42
N ALA A 281 -35.51 -52.53 11.70
CA ALA A 281 -36.12 -53.50 12.63
C ALA A 281 -37.60 -53.78 12.30
N ILE A 282 -38.32 -52.79 11.76
CA ILE A 282 -39.73 -52.93 11.35
C ILE A 282 -39.83 -53.55 9.95
N ALA A 283 -39.03 -53.06 9.00
CA ALA A 283 -39.13 -53.42 7.59
C ALA A 283 -37.73 -53.75 7.00
N PRO A 284 -37.19 -54.96 7.19
CA PRO A 284 -35.83 -55.30 6.77
C PRO A 284 -35.61 -55.24 5.25
N ASN A 285 -36.68 -55.34 4.46
CA ASN A 285 -36.62 -55.25 3.01
C ASN A 285 -36.59 -53.79 2.49
N ALA A 286 -36.92 -52.79 3.33
CA ALA A 286 -37.01 -51.38 2.96
C ALA A 286 -35.65 -50.65 2.99
N LYS A 287 -34.71 -51.04 2.14
CA LYS A 287 -33.31 -50.56 2.15
C LYS A 287 -33.07 -49.12 1.67
N ARG A 288 -34.12 -48.36 1.31
CA ARG A 288 -33.98 -47.00 0.73
C ARG A 288 -33.39 -45.99 1.73
N ALA A 289 -33.77 -46.08 3.00
CA ALA A 289 -33.24 -45.21 4.05
C ALA A 289 -31.75 -45.48 4.28
N ARG A 290 -31.37 -46.76 4.37
CA ARG A 290 -29.98 -47.20 4.51
C ARG A 290 -29.08 -46.75 3.36
N LYS A 291 -29.55 -46.90 2.12
CA LYS A 291 -28.81 -46.45 0.94
C LYS A 291 -28.51 -44.95 0.99
N SER A 292 -29.46 -44.11 1.40
CA SER A 292 -29.24 -42.66 1.58
C SER A 292 -28.22 -42.36 2.67
N TYR A 293 -28.25 -43.10 3.77
CA TYR A 293 -27.29 -42.95 4.85
C TYR A 293 -25.86 -43.33 4.41
N ASP A 294 -25.71 -44.48 3.73
CA ASP A 294 -24.40 -44.93 3.25
C ASP A 294 -23.82 -44.01 2.16
N MET A 295 -24.68 -43.39 1.34
CA MET A 295 -24.25 -42.32 0.41
C MET A 295 -23.75 -41.09 1.18
N GLY A 296 -24.44 -40.68 2.25
CA GLY A 296 -24.00 -39.57 3.10
C GLY A 296 -22.64 -39.80 3.77
N LEU A 297 -22.35 -41.05 4.17
CA LEU A 297 -21.02 -41.41 4.69
C LEU A 297 -19.92 -41.20 3.65
N ARG A 298 -20.16 -41.61 2.40
CA ARG A 298 -19.19 -41.43 1.31
C ARG A 298 -18.93 -39.96 1.01
N GLU A 299 -19.96 -39.12 0.98
CA GLU A 299 -19.77 -37.69 0.70
C GLU A 299 -18.93 -37.00 1.79
N ILE A 300 -19.08 -37.42 3.05
CA ILE A 300 -18.23 -36.93 4.14
C ILE A 300 -16.79 -37.41 3.98
N GLU A 301 -16.57 -38.67 3.59
CA GLU A 301 -15.23 -39.18 3.28
C GLU A 301 -14.57 -38.43 2.11
N LEU A 302 -15.37 -37.90 1.17
CA LEU A 302 -14.93 -37.07 0.06
C LEU A 302 -14.76 -35.58 0.42
N GLY A 303 -15.06 -35.17 1.66
CA GLY A 303 -14.89 -33.80 2.16
C GLY A 303 -16.12 -32.88 2.00
N SER A 304 -17.23 -33.38 1.46
CA SER A 304 -18.47 -32.61 1.25
C SER A 304 -19.42 -32.72 2.45
N LEU A 305 -19.10 -31.98 3.51
CA LEU A 305 -19.88 -31.96 4.77
C LEU A 305 -21.35 -31.60 4.55
N ARG A 306 -21.63 -30.62 3.68
CA ARG A 306 -23.00 -30.10 3.48
C ARG A 306 -23.87 -31.06 2.65
N GLU A 307 -23.30 -31.73 1.66
CA GLU A 307 -24.03 -32.74 0.89
C GLU A 307 -24.27 -34.00 1.73
N GLY A 308 -23.28 -34.40 2.54
CA GLY A 308 -23.43 -35.46 3.53
C GLY A 308 -24.57 -35.19 4.52
N GLU A 309 -24.65 -33.98 5.06
CA GLU A 309 -25.75 -33.57 5.96
C GLU A 309 -27.13 -33.71 5.31
N MET A 310 -27.29 -33.23 4.07
CA MET A 310 -28.54 -33.33 3.33
C MET A 310 -28.97 -34.78 3.14
N LEU A 311 -28.03 -35.67 2.83
CA LEU A 311 -28.27 -37.10 2.68
C LEU A 311 -28.69 -37.77 4.00
N PHE A 312 -28.10 -37.38 5.13
CA PHE A 312 -28.51 -37.86 6.45
C PHE A 312 -29.92 -37.39 6.82
N ARG A 313 -30.26 -36.11 6.58
CA ARG A 313 -31.63 -35.61 6.79
C ARG A 313 -32.63 -36.36 5.91
N GLN A 314 -32.28 -36.65 4.66
CA GLN A 314 -33.11 -37.43 3.75
C GLN A 314 -33.26 -38.89 4.22
N ALA A 315 -32.19 -39.52 4.70
CA ALA A 315 -32.22 -40.87 5.26
C ALA A 315 -33.15 -40.95 6.47
N LYS A 316 -33.05 -39.98 7.39
CA LYS A 316 -33.94 -39.86 8.54
C LYS A 316 -35.40 -39.73 8.11
N LYS A 317 -35.71 -38.83 7.17
CA LYS A 317 -37.09 -38.64 6.68
C LYS A 317 -37.68 -39.95 6.13
N ARG A 318 -36.93 -40.66 5.30
CA ARG A 318 -37.35 -41.96 4.74
C ARG A 318 -37.51 -43.04 5.80
N ALA A 319 -36.66 -43.03 6.83
CA ALA A 319 -36.77 -43.97 7.94
C ALA A 319 -38.05 -43.72 8.76
N VAL A 320 -38.35 -42.45 9.07
CA VAL A 320 -39.58 -42.07 9.79
C VAL A 320 -40.84 -42.47 9.01
N GLU A 321 -40.86 -42.28 7.70
CA GLU A 321 -41.98 -42.73 6.85
C GLU A 321 -42.23 -44.25 6.97
N VAL A 322 -41.17 -45.07 7.04
CA VAL A 322 -41.31 -46.51 7.26
C VAL A 322 -41.84 -46.81 8.66
N ILE A 323 -41.29 -46.14 9.69
CA ILE A 323 -41.71 -46.33 11.08
C ILE A 323 -43.20 -46.01 11.27
N GLU A 324 -43.70 -44.93 10.64
CA GLU A 324 -45.08 -44.48 10.83
C GLU A 324 -46.14 -45.28 10.06
N TRP A 325 -45.78 -45.79 8.87
CA TRP A 325 -46.75 -46.32 7.92
C TRP A 325 -46.62 -47.82 7.65
N TRP A 326 -45.44 -48.41 7.81
CA TRP A 326 -45.21 -49.80 7.38
C TRP A 326 -46.01 -50.80 8.20
N GLN A 327 -46.03 -50.65 9.53
CA GLN A 327 -46.77 -51.55 10.41
C GLN A 327 -48.29 -51.46 10.18
N LYS A 328 -48.81 -50.26 9.90
CA LYS A 328 -50.23 -50.05 9.57
C LYS A 328 -50.59 -50.68 8.23
N ALA A 329 -49.70 -50.59 7.24
CA ALA A 329 -49.91 -51.20 5.94
C ALA A 329 -49.89 -52.73 6.03
N GLU A 330 -48.98 -53.31 6.81
CA GLU A 330 -48.88 -54.75 6.99
C GLU A 330 -50.12 -55.35 7.69
N GLN A 331 -50.64 -54.66 8.72
CA GLN A 331 -51.89 -55.03 9.39
C GLN A 331 -53.09 -54.95 8.44
N ALA A 332 -53.22 -53.86 7.66
CA ALA A 332 -54.32 -53.71 6.70
C ALA A 332 -54.31 -54.78 5.59
N ILE A 333 -53.14 -55.27 5.19
CA ILE A 333 -53.00 -56.35 4.20
C ILE A 333 -53.35 -57.72 4.82
N THR A 334 -53.07 -57.93 6.10
CA THR A 334 -53.37 -59.21 6.77
C THR A 334 -54.83 -59.36 7.19
N GLU A 335 -55.55 -58.25 7.36
CA GLU A 335 -56.99 -58.24 7.67
C GLU A 335 -57.91 -58.32 6.41
N ALA A 336 -57.36 -58.22 5.20
CA ALA A 336 -58.07 -58.27 3.91
C ALA A 336 -58.08 -59.67 3.28
#